data_AF-A0A101W0P9-F1
#
_entry.id   AF-A0A101W0P9-F1
#
_cell.length_a   1.000
_cell.length_b   1.000
_cell.length_c   1.000
_cell.angle_alpha   90.00
_cell.angle_beta   90.00
_cell.angle_gamma   90.00
#
_symmetry.space_group_name_H-M   'P 1'
#
loop_
_entity.id
_entity.type
_entity.pdbx_description
1 polymer ?
#
loop_
_entity_poly.entity_id
_entity_poly.type
_entity_poly.pdbx_seq_one_letter_code
_entity_poly.pdbx_strand_id
1 'polypeptide(L)'
;METNIGLKPLPDGYGFIYGQAWHGEQHFTINVMPPASQWTGQYKLEGYEPHETDWILYVDGEEIARVRERSAVEAMFQKFLQGR
;
A
#
# COMPACT_ATOMS: atom_id res chain seq x y z
N MET A 1 -9.01 8.91 -17.94
CA MET A 1 -7.87 7.95 -17.95
C MET A 1 -8.32 6.74 -17.17
N GLU A 2 -8.12 5.54 -17.72
CA GLU A 2 -8.47 4.30 -17.02
C GLU A 2 -7.40 4.01 -15.97
N THR A 3 -7.81 3.74 -14.74
CA THR A 3 -6.92 3.32 -13.65
C THR A 3 -7.20 1.85 -13.34
N ASN A 4 -6.19 1.00 -13.49
CA ASN A 4 -6.29 -0.41 -13.11
C ASN A 4 -5.41 -0.65 -11.87
N ILE A 5 -5.96 -1.27 -10.83
CA ILE A 5 -5.25 -1.60 -9.59
C ILE A 5 -5.40 -3.10 -9.36
N GLY A 6 -4.28 -3.82 -9.33
CA GLY A 6 -4.21 -5.22 -8.94
C GLY A 6 -3.51 -5.36 -7.61
N LEU A 7 -4.24 -5.62 -6.53
CA LEU A 7 -3.67 -5.99 -5.23
C LEU A 7 -3.71 -7.51 -5.04
N LYS A 8 -2.68 -8.07 -4.41
CA LYS A 8 -2.71 -9.45 -3.96
C LYS A 8 -3.79 -9.62 -2.87
N PRO A 9 -4.44 -10.79 -2.80
CA PRO A 9 -5.49 -11.04 -1.82
C PRO A 9 -4.95 -11.21 -0.39
N LEU A 10 -3.68 -11.57 -0.25
CA LEU A 10 -3.04 -11.85 1.04
C LEU A 10 -1.67 -11.15 1.13
N PRO A 11 -1.20 -10.84 2.36
CA PRO A 11 0.14 -10.33 2.58
C PRO A 11 1.23 -11.31 2.14
N ASP A 12 2.40 -10.77 1.79
CA ASP A 12 3.61 -11.55 1.48
C ASP A 12 4.40 -11.95 2.75
N GLY A 13 5.58 -12.54 2.55
CA GLY A 13 6.47 -12.93 3.65
C GLY A 13 6.98 -11.75 4.51
N TYR A 14 6.83 -10.51 4.05
CA TYR A 14 7.16 -9.28 4.80
C TYR A 14 5.92 -8.63 5.42
N GLY A 15 4.75 -9.26 5.28
CA GLY A 15 3.49 -8.77 5.84
C GLY A 15 2.85 -7.64 5.04
N PHE A 16 3.31 -7.36 3.82
CA PHE A 16 2.69 -6.35 2.94
C PHE A 16 1.67 -6.97 2.00
N ILE A 17 0.57 -6.26 1.77
CA ILE A 17 -0.29 -6.53 0.63
C ILE A 17 0.33 -5.81 -0.58
N TYR A 18 1.03 -6.57 -1.42
CA TYR A 18 1.66 -6.07 -2.64
C TYR A 18 0.64 -5.89 -3.78
N GLY A 19 0.83 -4.89 -4.62
CA GLY A 19 0.07 -4.71 -5.84
C GLY A 19 0.76 -3.82 -6.87
N GLN A 20 0.10 -3.69 -8.01
CA GLN A 20 0.54 -2.86 -9.12
C GLN A 20 -0.63 -2.01 -9.61
N ALA A 21 -0.33 -0.82 -10.11
CA ALA A 21 -1.33 0.01 -10.74
C ALA A 21 -0.84 0.65 -12.03
N TRP A 22 -1.77 0.85 -12.95
CA TRP A 22 -1.58 1.56 -14.20
C TRP A 22 -2.50 2.77 -14.25
N HIS A 23 -1.96 3.92 -14.64
CA HIS A 23 -2.71 5.13 -14.93
C HIS A 23 -2.22 5.70 -16.27
N GLY A 24 -2.97 5.42 -17.35
CA GLY A 24 -2.47 5.68 -18.70
C GLY A 24 -1.20 4.86 -18.99
N GLU A 25 -0.11 5.53 -19.36
CA GLU A 25 1.20 4.88 -19.61
C GLU A 25 2.06 4.73 -18.35
N GLN A 26 1.63 5.30 -17.21
CA GLN A 26 2.38 5.24 -15.96
C GLN A 26 2.08 3.94 -15.22
N HIS A 27 3.13 3.33 -14.67
CA HIS A 27 3.05 2.11 -13.86
C HIS A 27 3.64 2.37 -12.48
N PHE A 28 2.94 1.89 -11.44
CA PHE A 28 3.28 2.10 -10.04
C PHE A 28 3.31 0.78 -9.28
N THR A 29 4.30 0.63 -8.41
CA THR A 29 4.33 -0.43 -7.40
C THR A 29 3.58 0.04 -6.15
N ILE A 30 2.64 -0.77 -5.65
CA ILE A 30 1.86 -0.46 -4.46
C ILE A 30 2.21 -1.46 -3.36
N ASN A 31 2.56 -0.97 -2.18
CA ASN A 31 2.68 -1.80 -0.98
C ASN A 31 1.77 -1.25 0.11
N VAL A 32 0.95 -2.13 0.69
CA VAL A 32 0.10 -1.76 1.82
C VAL A 32 0.54 -2.52 3.05
N MET A 33 0.99 -1.79 4.06
CA MET A 33 1.38 -2.35 5.34
C MET A 33 0.19 -2.33 6.31
N PRO A 34 -0.19 -3.47 6.90
CA PRO A 34 -1.19 -3.52 7.96
C PRO A 34 -0.67 -2.93 9.27
N PRO A 35 -1.57 -2.52 10.17
CA PRO A 35 -1.19 -2.14 11.53
C PRO A 35 -0.56 -3.31 12.29
N ALA A 36 0.21 -3.00 13.33
CA ALA A 36 1.00 -3.95 14.11
C ALA A 36 0.19 -5.15 14.63
N SER A 37 -1.07 -4.91 15.05
CA SER A 37 -1.95 -5.98 15.55
C SER A 37 -2.41 -6.96 14.46
N GLN A 38 -2.27 -6.59 13.18
CA GLN A 38 -2.68 -7.38 12.01
C GLN A 38 -1.49 -7.81 11.15
N TRP A 39 -0.27 -7.38 11.49
CA TRP A 39 0.92 -7.69 10.74
C TRP A 39 1.38 -9.13 11.02
N THR A 40 1.57 -9.92 9.97
CA THR A 40 1.90 -11.36 10.05
C THR A 40 3.14 -11.73 9.25
N GLY A 41 4.01 -10.76 8.95
CA GLY A 41 5.24 -11.02 8.20
C GLY A 41 6.20 -11.94 8.95
N GLN A 42 6.93 -12.76 8.20
CA GLN A 42 8.01 -13.61 8.70
C GLN A 42 9.33 -12.82 8.81
N TYR A 43 9.48 -11.79 7.99
CA TYR A 43 10.67 -10.96 7.90
C TYR A 43 10.30 -9.49 8.07
N LYS A 44 11.13 -8.73 8.78
CA LYS A 44 11.01 -7.27 8.88
C LYS A 44 12.00 -6.63 7.93
N LEU A 45 11.52 -5.70 7.10
CA LEU A 45 12.39 -4.89 6.25
C LEU A 45 12.78 -3.64 7.03
N GLU A 46 14.06 -3.29 7.02
CA GLU A 46 14.55 -2.09 7.70
C GLU A 46 13.91 -0.82 7.10
N GLY A 47 13.43 0.07 7.97
CA GLY A 47 12.73 1.30 7.56
C GLY A 47 11.23 1.12 7.26
N TYR A 48 10.71 -0.10 7.36
CA TYR A 48 9.29 -0.39 7.12
C TYR A 48 8.70 -1.12 8.33
N GLU A 49 8.27 -0.34 9.31
CA GLU A 49 7.69 -0.84 10.55
C GLU A 49 6.17 -0.62 10.59
N PRO A 50 5.38 -1.64 10.98
CA PRO A 50 3.94 -1.50 11.17
C PRO A 50 3.63 -0.40 12.17
N HIS A 51 2.75 0.52 11.80
CA HIS A 51 2.20 1.48 12.76
C HIS A 51 1.29 0.76 13.76
N GLU A 52 1.15 1.29 14.98
CA GLU A 52 0.35 0.67 16.04
C GLU A 52 -1.10 0.43 15.60
N THR A 53 -1.70 1.40 14.91
CA THR A 53 -3.14 1.41 14.58
C THR A 53 -3.47 1.62 13.11
N ASP A 54 -2.49 2.04 12.30
CA ASP A 54 -2.77 2.57 10.96
C ASP A 54 -2.24 1.64 9.88
N TRP A 55 -2.94 1.63 8.77
CA TRP A 55 -2.49 1.09 7.50
C TRP A 55 -1.62 2.13 6.81
N ILE A 56 -0.48 1.69 6.27
CA ILE A 56 0.45 2.56 5.56
C ILE A 56 0.44 2.18 4.08
N LEU A 57 0.26 3.17 3.21
CA LEU A 57 0.34 3.03 1.76
C LEU A 57 1.68 3.54 1.27
N TYR A 58 2.43 2.67 0.61
CA TYR A 58 3.62 3.03 -0.12
C TYR A 58 3.39 2.94 -1.63
N VAL A 59 3.90 3.91 -2.38
CA VAL A 59 3.92 3.91 -3.85
C VAL A 59 5.36 4.06 -4.30
N ASP A 60 5.85 3.12 -5.10
CA ASP A 60 7.25 3.04 -5.56
C ASP A 60 8.29 3.12 -4.41
N GLY A 61 7.90 2.64 -3.22
CA GLY A 61 8.74 2.63 -2.02
C GLY A 61 8.64 3.90 -1.16
N GLU A 62 7.90 4.92 -1.59
CA GLU A 62 7.67 6.13 -0.79
C GLU A 62 6.38 6.01 0.00
N GLU A 63 6.39 6.39 1.28
CA GLU A 63 5.17 6.49 2.09
C GLU A 63 4.31 7.66 1.62
N ILE A 64 3.11 7.38 1.11
CA ILE A 64 2.22 8.41 0.58
C ILE A 64 1.06 8.72 1.55
N ALA A 65 0.63 7.74 2.34
CA ALA A 65 -0.49 7.93 3.26
C ALA A 65 -0.49 6.96 4.44
N ARG A 66 -1.10 7.42 5.55
CA ARG A 66 -1.50 6.60 6.70
C ARG A 66 -3.00 6.74 6.93
N VAL A 67 -3.70 5.62 7.09
CA VAL A 67 -5.15 5.59 7.29
C VAL A 67 -5.55 4.53 8.31
N ARG A 68 -6.59 4.80 9.10
CA ARG A 68 -7.08 3.84 10.11
C ARG A 68 -7.81 2.64 9.52
N GLU A 69 -8.44 2.82 8.36
CA GLU A 69 -9.30 1.82 7.75
C GLU A 69 -8.68 1.30 6.45
N ARG A 70 -8.69 -0.03 6.28
CA ARG A 70 -8.14 -0.68 5.08
C ARG A 70 -8.80 -0.21 3.79
N SER A 71 -10.11 0.01 3.83
CA SER A 71 -10.93 0.49 2.72
C SER A 71 -10.52 1.89 2.24
N ALA A 72 -9.95 2.72 3.12
CA ALA A 72 -9.52 4.08 2.78
C ALA A 72 -8.21 4.11 1.97
N VAL A 73 -7.44 3.02 1.93
CA VAL A 73 -6.16 2.94 1.21
C VAL A 73 -6.36 3.19 -0.29
N GLU A 74 -7.37 2.58 -0.91
CA GLU A 74 -7.64 2.77 -2.34
C GLU A 74 -8.02 4.21 -2.66
N ALA A 75 -8.83 4.85 -1.80
CA ALA A 75 -9.19 6.25 -1.95
C ALA A 75 -7.96 7.17 -1.87
N MET A 76 -7.00 6.87 -0.99
CA MET A 76 -5.74 7.63 -0.90
C MET A 76 -4.87 7.45 -2.14
N PHE A 77 -4.79 6.23 -2.68
CA PHE A 77 -4.06 6.00 -3.93
C PHE A 77 -4.69 6.76 -5.11
N GLN A 78 -6.02 6.77 -5.23
CA GLN A 78 -6.71 7.55 -6.26
C GLN A 78 -6.44 9.06 -6.14
N LYS A 79 -6.39 9.59 -4.91
CA LYS A 79 -6.01 11.00 -4.67
C LYS A 79 -4.57 11.29 -5.09
N PHE A 80 -3.64 10.38 -4.83
CA PHE A 80 -2.25 10.52 -5.26
C PHE A 80 -2.14 10.63 -6.78
N LEU A 81 -2.89 9.80 -7.52
CA LEU A 81 -2.91 9.84 -8.99
C LEU A 81 -3.47 11.17 -9.54
N GLN A 82 -4.48 11.77 -8.90
CA GLN A 82 -5.05 13.06 -9.34
C GLN A 82 -4.10 14.25 -9.17
N GLY A 83 -3.05 14.10 -8.34
CA GLY A 83 -2.06 15.14 -8.09
C GLY A 83 -0.84 15.08 -9.03
N ARG A 84 -0.78 14.11 -9.95
CA ARG A 84 0.29 13.95 -10.95
C ARG A 84 -0.23 14.17 -12.37
#